data_AF-A0AAD7J743-F1
#
_entry.id   AF-A0AAD7J743-F1
#
_cell.length_a   1.000
_cell.length_b   1.000
_cell.length_c   1.000
_cell.angle_alpha   90.00
_cell.angle_beta   90.00
_cell.angle_gamma   90.00
#
_symmetry.space_group_name_H-M   'P 1'
#
loop_
_entity.id
_entity.type
_entity.pdbx_description
1 polymer ?
#
loop_
_entity_poly.entity_id
_entity_poly.type
_entity_poly.pdbx_seq_one_letter_code
_entity_poly.pdbx_strand_id
1 'polypeptide(L)' 'QYLQGCLDLSCDKYLDELQLGLQETCGRVVSQSTIWCALKRSGYTMKKVRDPTAL' A
#
# COMPACT_ATOMS: atom_id res chain seq x y z
N GLN A 1 -3.53 -12.20 -5.37
CA GLN A 1 -2.91 -11.34 -6.40
C GLN A 1 -3.48 -9.92 -6.47
N TYR A 2 -4.41 -9.48 -5.60
CA TYR A 2 -4.94 -8.10 -5.65
C TYR A 2 -3.88 -7.03 -5.35
N LEU A 3 -3.12 -7.18 -4.25
CA LEU A 3 -2.06 -6.23 -3.85
C LEU A 3 -1.00 -6.00 -4.95
N GLN A 4 -0.59 -7.07 -5.63
CA GLN A 4 0.37 -7.00 -6.73
C GLN A 4 -0.26 -6.29 -7.93
N GLY A 5 -1.49 -6.66 -8.32
CA GLY A 5 -2.19 -6.00 -9.43
C GLY A 5 -2.44 -4.50 -9.20
N CYS A 6 -2.66 -4.07 -7.95
CA CYS A 6 -2.80 -2.66 -7.60
C CYS A 6 -1.51 -1.85 -7.79
N LEU A 7 -0.34 -2.51 -7.70
CA LEU A 7 0.99 -1.90 -7.77
C LEU A 7 1.66 -2.07 -9.13
N ASP A 8 1.29 -3.09 -9.91
CA ASP A 8 1.76 -3.30 -11.28
C ASP A 8 1.36 -2.14 -12.21
N LEU A 9 0.24 -1.47 -11.93
CA LEU A 9 -0.24 -0.28 -12.68
C LEU A 9 0.38 1.03 -12.16
N SER A 10 0.67 1.13 -10.86
CA SER A 10 1.38 2.27 -10.27
C SER A 10 2.06 1.87 -8.95
N CYS A 11 3.39 1.93 -8.93
CA CYS A 11 4.22 1.59 -7.76
C CYS A 11 4.17 2.65 -6.65
N ASP A 12 3.72 3.87 -6.98
CA ASP A 12 3.71 5.01 -6.07
C ASP A 12 2.36 5.17 -5.36
N LYS A 13 2.07 4.25 -4.43
CA LYS A 13 0.87 4.30 -3.59
C LYS A 13 1.22 4.32 -2.11
N TYR A 14 0.43 5.06 -1.34
CA TYR A 14 0.52 5.03 0.12
C TYR A 14 -0.16 3.79 0.70
N LEU A 15 0.22 3.40 1.92
CA LEU A 15 -0.32 2.20 2.57
C LEU A 15 -1.79 2.34 2.96
N ASP A 16 -2.24 3.54 3.31
CA ASP A 16 -3.62 3.87 3.61
C ASP A 16 -4.52 3.80 2.37
N GLU A 17 -4.03 4.25 1.21
CA GLU A 17 -4.74 4.09 -0.07
C GLU A 17 -4.92 2.60 -0.42
N LEU A 18 -3.87 1.79 -0.23
CA LEU A 18 -3.94 0.35 -0.42
C LEU A 18 -4.89 -0.32 0.59
N GLN A 19 -4.93 0.17 1.82
CA GLN A 19 -5.83 -0.30 2.87
C GLN A 19 -7.30 -0.02 2.52
N LEU A 20 -7.60 1.21 2.10
CA LEU A 20 -8.93 1.61 1.62
C LEU A 20 -9.36 0.74 0.44
N GLY A 21 -8.53 0.62 -0.59
CA GLY A 21 -8.87 -0.19 -1.76
C GLY A 21 -9.08 -1.67 -1.44
N LEU A 22 -8.35 -2.22 -0.46
CA LEU A 22 -8.57 -3.58 0.04
C LEU A 22 -9.90 -3.71 0.80
N GLN A 23 -10.25 -2.72 1.62
CA GLN A 23 -11.51 -2.71 2.35
C GLN A 23 -12.70 -2.59 1.40
N GLU A 24 -12.63 -1.70 0.41
CA GLU A 24 -13.69 -1.50 -0.58
C GLU A 24 -13.91 -2.75 -1.45
N THR A 25 -12.82 -3.39 -1.89
CA THR A 25 -12.90 -4.53 -2.82
C THR A 25 -13.20 -5.84 -2.10
N CYS A 26 -12.58 -6.07 -0.94
CA CYS A 26 -12.67 -7.36 -0.24
C CYS A 26 -13.60 -7.33 0.98
N GLY A 27 -14.13 -6.16 1.37
CA GLY A 27 -14.95 -5.99 2.57
C GLY A 27 -14.19 -6.22 3.88
N ARG A 28 -12.84 -6.24 3.85
CA ARG A 28 -12.01 -6.59 5.00
C ARG A 28 -11.08 -5.45 5.38
N VAL A 29 -11.12 -5.07 6.65
CA VAL A 29 -10.16 -4.14 7.23
C VAL A 29 -8.85 -4.90 7.48
N VAL A 30 -7.79 -4.51 6.77
CA VAL A 30 -6.45 -5.05 6.94
C VAL A 30 -5.56 -3.96 7.52
N SER A 31 -4.71 -4.27 8.51
CA SER A 31 -3.80 -3.25 9.04
C SER A 31 -2.72 -2.88 8.02
N GLN A 32 -2.28 -1.62 8.04
CA GLN A 32 -1.15 -1.15 7.23
C GLN A 32 0.12 -1.98 7.44
N SER A 33 0.37 -2.43 8.68
CA SER A 33 1.47 -3.33 9.02
C SER A 33 1.36 -4.70 8.33
N THR A 34 0.16 -5.25 8.20
CA THR A 34 -0.09 -6.52 7.50
C THR A 34 0.14 -6.35 6.00
N ILE A 35 -0.37 -5.26 5.42
CA ILE A 35 -0.14 -4.89 4.02
C ILE A 35 1.36 -4.78 3.76
N TRP A 36 2.08 -4.05 4.61
CA TRP A 36 3.53 -3.90 4.48
C TRP A 36 4.28 -5.23 4.55
N CYS A 37 3.92 -6.12 5.48
CA CYS A 37 4.54 -7.45 5.56
C CYS A 37 4.35 -8.25 4.27
N ALA A 38 3.17 -8.17 3.65
CA ALA A 38 2.87 -8.85 2.38
C ALA A 38 3.67 -8.25 1.21
N LEU A 39 3.77 -6.92 1.15
CA LEU A 39 4.57 -6.20 0.14
C LEU A 39 6.05 -6.53 0.25
N LYS A 40 6.60 -6.49 1.46
CA LYS A 40 8.00 -6.82 1.73
C LYS A 40 8.34 -8.27 1.33
N ARG A 41 7.44 -9.23 1.62
CA ARG A 41 7.59 -10.63 1.18
C ARG A 41 7.55 -10.78 -0.34
N SER A 42 6.95 -9.82 -1.04
CA SER A 42 6.84 -9.79 -2.49
C SER A 42 7.95 -8.96 -3.16
N GLY A 43 8.93 -8.46 -2.39
CA GLY A 43 10.10 -7.72 -2.92
C GLY A 43 9.94 -6.20 -3.01
N TYR A 44 8.82 -5.62 -2.55
CA TYR A 44 8.60 -4.18 -2.58
C TYR A 44 9.37 -3.45 -1.48
N THR A 45 9.76 -2.20 -1.77
CA THR A 45 10.42 -1.28 -0.83
C THR A 45 9.59 -0.02 -0.62
N MET A 46 9.79 0.65 0.52
CA MET A 46 9.18 1.96 0.80
C MET A 46 10.15 3.08 0.48
N LYS A 47 9.63 4.16 -0.11
CA LYS A 47 10.33 5.44 -0.18
C LYS A 47 9.80 6.38 0.90
N LYS A 48 10.70 7.12 1.54
CA LYS A 48 10.31 8.19 2.46
C LYS A 48 9.86 9.38 1.62
N VAL A 49 8.58 9.71 1.66
CA VAL A 49 8.07 10.94 1.05
C VAL A 49 8.35 12.09 2.02
N ARG A 50 8.95 13.18 1.53
CA ARG A 50 9.06 14.43 2.28
C ARG A 50 7.82 15.24 1.95
N ASP A 51 7.07 15.63 2.97
CA ASP A 51 5.95 16.55 2.78
C ASP A 51 6.52 17.93 2.41
N PRO A 52 6.22 18.48 1.21
CA PRO A 52 6.69 19.81 0.84
C PRO A 52 6.02 20.93 1.65
N THR A 53 4.98 20.60 2.43
CA THR A 53 4.18 21.55 3.23
C THR A 53 4.59 21.60 4.70
N ALA A 54 5.59 20.82 5.12
CA ALA A 54 6.16 20.91 6.45
C ALA A 54 7.12 22.13 6.54
N LEU A 55 6.55 23.33 6.58
CA LEU A 55 7.20 24.61 6.91
C LEU A 55 6.44 25.28 8.06
#